data_AF-X1GDY7-F1
#
_entry.id   AF-X1GDY7-F1
#
_cell.length_a   1.000
_cell.length_b   1.000
_cell.length_c   1.000
_cell.angle_alpha   90.00
_cell.angle_beta   90.00
_cell.angle_gamma   90.00
#
_symmetry.space_group_name_H-M   'P 1'
#
loop_
_entity.id
_entity.type
_entity.pdbx_description
1 polymer ?
#
loop_
_entity_poly.entity_id
_entity_poly.type
_entity_poly.pdbx_seq_one_letter_code
_entity_poly.pdbx_strand_id
1 'polypeptide(L)' 'EKICKVPAETIRELAREYANTKPAALMDCQGPARSAMGGQYNRGAMTLSAMTGNVGRKGGSACGGLMGIPIA' A
#
# COMPACT_ATOMS: atom_id res chain seq x y z
N GLU A 1 -8.01 -11.99 9.68
CA GLU A 1 -8.17 -13.44 9.96
C GLU A 1 -9.19 -14.15 9.09
N LYS A 2 -10.51 -13.95 9.25
CA LYS A 2 -11.50 -14.81 8.55
C LYS A 2 -11.41 -14.77 7.02
N ILE A 3 -11.16 -13.59 6.45
CA ILE A 3 -11.09 -13.34 5.00
C ILE A 3 -9.68 -13.64 4.46
N CYS A 4 -8.68 -12.87 4.91
CA CYS A 4 -7.32 -12.92 4.38
C CYS A 4 -6.39 -13.96 5.05
N LYS A 5 -6.86 -14.66 6.09
CA LYS A 5 -6.10 -15.61 6.92
C LYS A 5 -4.88 -15.02 7.67
N VAL A 6 -4.61 -13.72 7.54
CA VAL A 6 -3.60 -13.00 8.33
C VAL A 6 -4.14 -12.69 9.74
N PRO A 7 -3.38 -12.95 10.82
CA PRO A 7 -3.72 -12.56 12.18
C PRO A 7 -4.08 -11.08 12.29
N ALA A 8 -5.07 -10.75 13.14
CA ALA A 8 -5.51 -9.37 13.28
C ALA A 8 -4.39 -8.48 13.81
N GLU A 9 -3.53 -9.02 14.68
CA GLU A 9 -2.42 -8.27 15.26
C GLU A 9 -1.36 -7.91 14.23
N THR A 10 -0.96 -8.86 13.38
CA THR A 10 -0.03 -8.61 12.28
C THR A 10 -0.51 -7.48 11.36
N ILE A 11 -1.82 -7.40 11.08
CA ILE A 11 -2.38 -6.30 10.27
C ILE A 11 -2.19 -4.95 10.98
N ARG A 12 -2.44 -4.89 12.31
CA ARG A 12 -2.29 -3.66 13.10
C ARG A 12 -0.83 -3.22 13.17
N GLU A 13 0.08 -4.15 13.42
CA GLU A 13 1.51 -3.88 13.49
C GLU A 13 2.02 -3.32 12.17
N LEU A 14 1.75 -4.00 11.05
CA LEU A 14 2.14 -3.55 9.72
C LEU A 14 1.54 -2.17 9.36
N ALA A 15 0.26 -1.94 9.71
CA ALA A 15 -0.38 -0.65 9.46
C ALA A 15 0.28 0.49 10.26
N ARG A 16 0.63 0.25 11.54
CA ARG A 16 1.34 1.22 12.37
C ARG A 16 2.77 1.44 11.88
N GLU A 17 3.47 0.39 11.49
CA GLU A 17 4.82 0.47 10.95
C GLU A 17 4.86 1.30 9.67
N TYR A 18 3.95 1.02 8.72
CA TYR A 18 3.84 1.77 7.48
C TYR A 18 3.49 3.24 7.70
N ALA A 19 2.59 3.55 8.64
CA ALA A 19 2.19 4.92 8.95
C ALA A 19 3.30 5.74 9.66
N ASN A 20 4.15 5.08 10.43
CA ASN A 20 5.21 5.75 11.19
C ASN A 20 6.52 5.85 10.41
N THR A 21 6.80 4.92 9.51
CA THR A 21 7.97 4.98 8.62
C THR A 21 7.81 6.12 7.61
N LYS A 22 8.75 7.06 7.61
CA LYS A 22 8.72 8.21 6.70
C LYS A 22 10.09 8.45 6.05
N PRO A 23 10.21 8.39 4.71
CA PRO A 23 9.15 8.07 3.75
C PRO A 23 8.88 6.56 3.67
N ALA A 24 7.66 6.16 3.27
CA ALA A 24 7.30 4.77 3.01
C ALA A 24 6.66 4.63 1.61
N ALA A 25 7.01 3.54 0.92
CA ALA A 25 6.52 3.25 -0.41
C ALA A 25 5.84 1.87 -0.47
N LEU A 26 4.54 1.86 -0.77
CA LEU A 26 3.82 0.62 -1.08
C LEU A 26 4.02 0.29 -2.57
N MET A 27 4.65 -0.86 -2.84
CA MET A 27 4.99 -1.36 -4.18
C MET A 27 4.26 -2.68 -4.45
N ASP A 28 3.02 -2.55 -4.87
CA ASP A 28 2.01 -3.60 -5.00
C ASP A 28 2.03 -4.38 -6.32
N CYS A 29 2.82 -3.93 -7.31
CA CYS A 29 2.86 -4.50 -8.66
C CYS A 29 1.45 -4.55 -9.31
N GLN A 30 1.30 -5.24 -10.44
CA GLN A 30 0.05 -5.28 -11.21
C GLN A 30 -0.84 -6.48 -10.90
N GLY A 31 -0.36 -7.47 -10.14
CA GLY A 31 -1.07 -8.73 -9.89
C GLY A 31 -2.45 -8.52 -9.23
N PRO A 32 -2.52 -7.86 -8.06
CA PRO A 32 -3.80 -7.64 -7.37
C PRO A 32 -4.82 -6.83 -8.20
N ALA A 33 -4.34 -5.85 -8.96
CA ALA A 33 -5.17 -5.01 -9.83
C ALA A 33 -5.86 -5.78 -10.97
N ARG A 34 -5.36 -6.97 -11.35
CA ARG A 34 -5.91 -7.81 -12.44
C ARG A 34 -6.95 -8.83 -11.97
N SER A 35 -7.33 -8.81 -10.69
CA SER A 35 -8.43 -9.63 -10.17
C SER A 35 -9.80 -9.04 -10.56
N ALA A 36 -10.88 -9.83 -10.50
CA ALA A 36 -12.24 -9.34 -10.77
C ALA A 36 -12.63 -8.12 -9.92
N MET A 37 -12.09 -8.04 -8.69
CA MET A 37 -12.28 -6.90 -7.77
C MET A 37 -11.02 -6.03 -7.65
N GLY A 38 -10.13 -6.03 -8.64
CA GLY A 38 -8.86 -5.29 -8.60
C GLY A 38 -9.02 -3.78 -8.42
N GLY A 39 -10.14 -3.22 -8.88
CA GLY A 39 -10.48 -1.82 -8.62
C GLY A 39 -10.70 -1.50 -7.13
N GLN A 40 -11.09 -2.46 -6.30
CA GLN A 40 -11.20 -2.25 -4.84
C GLN A 40 -9.84 -2.28 -4.17
N TYR A 41 -8.96 -3.17 -4.65
CA TYR A 41 -7.57 -3.21 -4.22
C TYR A 41 -6.87 -1.86 -4.45
N ASN A 42 -6.92 -1.35 -5.68
CA ASN A 42 -6.28 -0.08 -6.04
C ASN A 42 -6.79 1.08 -5.17
N ARG A 43 -8.10 1.16 -4.95
CA ARG A 43 -8.71 2.17 -4.06
C ARG A 43 -8.17 2.07 -2.63
N GLY A 44 -8.08 0.86 -2.09
CA GLY A 44 -7.54 0.62 -0.74
C GLY A 44 -6.08 1.02 -0.62
N ALA A 45 -5.24 0.62 -1.57
CA ALA A 45 -3.81 0.95 -1.60
C ALA A 45 -3.59 2.47 -1.69
N MET A 46 -4.24 3.13 -2.67
CA MET A 46 -4.16 4.59 -2.85
C MET A 46 -4.62 5.34 -1.60
N THR A 47 -5.73 4.91 -0.99
CA THR A 47 -6.27 5.51 0.24
C THR A 47 -5.26 5.40 1.39
N LEU A 48 -4.64 4.24 1.60
CA LEU A 48 -3.63 4.03 2.65
C LEU A 48 -2.43 4.96 2.46
N SER A 49 -1.90 5.07 1.24
CA SER A 49 -0.75 5.95 0.96
C SER A 49 -1.08 7.43 1.10
N ALA A 50 -2.30 7.84 0.76
CA ALA A 50 -2.78 9.20 0.97
C ALA A 50 -2.95 9.50 2.47
N MET A 51 -3.61 8.62 3.22
CA MET A 51 -3.84 8.77 4.67
C MET A 51 -2.53 8.86 5.48
N THR A 52 -1.46 8.23 4.99
CA THR A 52 -0.15 8.20 5.66
C THR A 52 0.81 9.29 5.18
N GLY A 53 0.39 10.14 4.23
CA GLY A 53 1.19 11.26 3.74
C GLY A 53 2.38 10.87 2.86
N ASN A 54 2.28 9.73 2.18
CA ASN A 54 3.34 9.23 1.29
C ASN A 54 3.17 9.68 -0.17
N VAL A 55 1.97 10.10 -0.57
CA VAL A 55 1.70 10.64 -1.91
C VAL A 55 2.44 11.96 -2.11
N GLY A 56 3.26 12.05 -3.17
CA GLY A 56 4.03 13.25 -3.51
C GLY A 56 5.22 13.54 -2.60
N ARG A 57 5.52 12.65 -1.64
CA ARG A 57 6.70 12.77 -0.77
C ARG A 57 7.91 12.13 -1.43
N LYS A 58 9.08 12.76 -1.28
CA LYS A 58 10.34 12.15 -1.71
C LYS A 58 10.61 10.84 -0.94
N GLY A 59 10.78 9.72 -1.64
CA GLY A 59 10.87 8.36 -1.12
C GLY A 59 9.51 7.69 -0.87
N GLY A 60 8.39 8.34 -1.22
CA GLY A 60 7.03 7.84 -1.05
C GLY A 60 6.38 7.31 -2.33
N SER A 61 5.18 6.72 -2.22
CA SER A 61 4.45 6.11 -3.33
C SER A 61 2.97 6.51 -3.32
N ALA A 62 2.35 6.55 -4.51
CA ALA A 62 0.90 6.65 -4.68
C ALA A 62 0.22 5.28 -4.94
N CYS A 63 0.96 4.19 -4.77
CA CYS A 63 0.61 2.81 -5.15
C CYS A 63 0.51 2.59 -6.66
N GLY A 64 0.23 1.35 -7.07
CA GLY A 64 0.11 0.94 -8.46
C GLY A 64 1.44 0.88 -9.23
N GLY A 65 2.57 0.86 -8.53
CA GLY A 65 3.91 0.98 -9.10
C GLY A 65 4.67 -0.34 -9.24
N LEU A 66 5.49 -0.45 -10.29
CA LEU A 66 6.58 -1.42 -10.39
C LEU A 66 7.84 -0.83 -9.74
N MET A 67 8.73 -1.69 -9.24
CA MET A 67 10.06 -1.33 -8.68
C MET A 67 10.95 -0.46 -9.60
N GLY A 68 10.53 -0.20 -10.85
CA GLY A 68 11.25 0.60 -11.84
C GLY A 68 10.75 2.03 -12.03
N ILE A 69 9.67 2.47 -11.37
CA ILE A 69 9.29 3.88 -11.35
C ILE A 69 10.12 4.55 -10.24
N PRO A 70 10.90 5.61 -10.54
CA PRO A 70 11.66 6.30 -9.51
C PRO A 70 10.73 6.71 -8.39
N ILE A 71 11.05 6.25 -7.18
CA ILE A 71 10.44 6.77 -5.97
C ILE A 71 10.99 8.21 -5.89
N ALA A 72 10.15 9.17 -6.30
CA ALA A 72 10.52 10.59 -6.45
C ALA A 72 11.26 11.11 -5.22
#